data_AF-A0A819EXT2-F1
#
_entry.id   AF-A0A819EXT2-F1
#
_cell.length_a   1.000
_cell.length_b   1.000
_cell.length_c   1.000
_cell.angle_alpha   90.00
_cell.angle_beta   90.00
_cell.angle_gamma   90.00
#
_symmetry.space_group_name_H-M   'P 1'
#
loop_
_entity.id
_entity.type
_entity.pdbx_description
1 polymer ?
#
loop_
_entity_poly.entity_id
_entity_poly.type
_entity_poly.pdbx_seq_one_letter_code
_entity_poly.pdbx_strand_id
1 'polypeptide(L)'
;MSSETCRCDQTSNCIYPAGIYNQSKAIISNEAFSNNASLLFVVPGFQVGCVPQNALLQSTLECFYNQSCLDIVITLTGALRTVFALNISNSISRFGPTTTIGDIFDNLMLESCRFSIPRSTFMHYEVQFHPFCTSSFIRDELWLQYWTMEFLN
;
A
#
# COMPACT_ATOMS: atom_id res chain seq x y z
N MET A 1 9.68 28.32 -7.27
CA MET A 1 10.25 27.15 -6.58
C MET A 1 10.38 26.06 -7.61
N SER A 2 11.59 25.55 -7.77
CA SER A 2 12.08 24.73 -8.88
C SER A 2 11.29 23.43 -9.04
N SER A 3 10.93 23.13 -10.29
CA SER A 3 10.43 21.85 -10.77
C SER A 3 11.53 20.78 -10.63
N GLU A 4 11.77 20.32 -9.41
CA GLU A 4 12.48 19.06 -9.22
C GLU A 4 11.53 17.93 -9.61
N THR A 5 11.89 17.19 -10.65
CA THR A 5 11.20 15.99 -11.07
C THR A 5 11.17 15.03 -9.88
N CYS A 6 9.98 14.77 -9.35
CA CYS A 6 9.79 13.86 -8.24
C CYS A 6 10.23 12.45 -8.62
N ARG A 7 11.35 11.97 -8.07
CA ARG A 7 11.88 10.65 -8.37
C ARG A 7 12.19 9.83 -7.12
N CYS A 8 11.65 8.62 -7.10
CA CYS A 8 11.73 7.72 -5.94
C CYS A 8 13.07 7.03 -5.75
N ASP A 9 13.95 7.08 -6.76
CA ASP A 9 15.35 6.65 -6.63
C ASP A 9 16.24 7.72 -5.96
N GLN A 10 15.77 8.96 -5.87
CA GLN A 10 16.51 10.07 -5.26
C GLN A 10 16.03 10.41 -3.85
N THR A 11 14.72 10.32 -3.61
CA THR A 11 14.14 10.67 -2.30
C THR A 11 12.89 9.83 -2.00
N SER A 12 12.77 9.39 -0.75
CA SER A 12 11.58 8.72 -0.24
C SER A 12 10.45 9.68 0.13
N ASN A 13 10.76 10.96 0.30
CA ASN A 13 9.84 11.96 0.83
C ASN A 13 9.05 12.69 -0.26
N CYS A 14 9.21 12.28 -1.50
CA CYS A 14 8.54 12.94 -2.60
C CYS A 14 7.06 12.56 -2.65
N ILE A 15 6.20 13.57 -2.56
CA ILE A 15 4.75 13.47 -2.52
C ILE A 15 4.16 14.54 -3.42
N TYR A 16 3.15 14.16 -4.20
CA TYR A 16 2.46 15.04 -5.13
C TYR A 16 1.01 14.57 -5.33
N PRO A 17 0.12 15.45 -5.84
CA PRO A 17 -1.29 15.12 -6.03
C PRO A 17 -1.48 13.90 -6.93
N ALA A 18 -2.39 13.01 -6.54
CA ALA A 18 -2.74 11.85 -7.34
C ALA A 18 -3.48 12.27 -8.60
N GLY A 19 -3.08 11.71 -9.75
CA GLY A 19 -3.70 11.95 -11.04
C GLY A 19 -4.07 10.65 -11.74
N ILE A 20 -5.16 10.68 -12.51
CA ILE A 20 -5.50 9.66 -13.49
C ILE A 20 -4.98 10.12 -14.84
N TYR A 21 -4.20 9.28 -15.51
CA TYR A 21 -3.52 9.61 -16.77
C TYR A 21 -3.98 8.71 -17.90
N ASN A 22 -4.07 9.27 -19.11
CA ASN A 22 -4.35 8.49 -20.31
C ASN A 22 -3.07 7.78 -20.79
N GLN A 23 -2.99 6.48 -20.54
CA GLN A 23 -1.84 5.65 -20.94
C GLN A 23 -1.88 5.18 -22.41
N SER A 24 -2.96 5.47 -23.16
CA SER A 24 -3.06 5.07 -24.58
C SER A 24 -1.98 5.71 -25.46
N LYS A 25 -1.36 6.81 -25.02
CA LYS A 25 -0.18 7.42 -25.66
C LYS A 25 1.16 6.82 -25.22
N ALA A 26 1.19 6.03 -24.15
CA ALA A 26 2.42 5.47 -23.58
C ALA A 26 2.84 4.14 -24.21
N ILE A 27 1.89 3.37 -24.77
CA ILE A 27 2.13 2.05 -25.38
C ILE A 27 2.90 2.16 -26.72
N ILE A 28 2.93 3.35 -27.34
CA ILE A 28 3.57 3.58 -28.66
C ILE A 28 5.07 3.92 -28.54
N SER A 29 5.56 4.20 -27.33
CA SER A 29 6.99 4.32 -27.04
C SER A 29 7.38 3.10 -26.21
N ASN A 30 8.35 2.30 -26.66
CA ASN A 30 8.96 1.20 -25.89
C ASN A 30 9.75 1.68 -24.65
N GLU A 31 9.29 2.75 -24.02
CA GLU A 31 9.77 3.29 -22.77
C GLU A 31 8.70 3.01 -21.73
N ALA A 32 9.02 2.11 -20.80
CA ALA A 32 8.21 1.93 -19.61
C ALA A 32 8.05 3.31 -18.95
N PHE A 33 6.82 3.85 -19.00
CA PHE A 33 6.47 5.20 -18.54
C PHE A 33 6.83 6.33 -19.54
N SER A 34 6.11 6.38 -20.67
CA SER A 34 6.13 7.54 -21.56
C SER A 34 5.77 8.82 -20.83
N ASN A 35 6.64 9.83 -20.91
CA ASN A 35 6.39 11.20 -20.44
C ASN A 35 5.21 11.90 -21.16
N ASN A 36 4.54 11.20 -22.07
CA ASN A 36 3.48 11.71 -22.93
C ASN A 36 2.07 11.34 -22.42
N ALA A 37 1.98 10.70 -21.25
CA ALA A 37 0.71 10.41 -20.60
C ALA A 37 0.01 11.73 -20.24
N SER A 38 -1.15 11.99 -20.86
CA SER A 38 -1.91 13.22 -20.61
C SER A 38 -2.71 13.06 -19.31
N LEU A 39 -2.54 13.99 -18.38
CA LEU A 39 -3.35 14.06 -17.15
C LEU A 39 -4.82 14.28 -17.51
N LEU A 40 -5.69 13.38 -17.05
CA LEU A 40 -7.14 13.45 -17.27
C LEU A 40 -7.85 14.12 -16.10
N PHE A 41 -7.44 13.78 -14.88
CA PHE A 41 -8.11 14.24 -13.67
C PHE A 41 -7.15 14.16 -12.48
N VAL A 42 -7.12 15.20 -11.63
CA VAL A 42 -6.45 15.16 -10.32
C VAL A 42 -7.51 14.77 -9.29
N VAL A 43 -7.24 13.76 -8.48
CA VAL A 43 -8.17 13.30 -7.44
C VAL A 43 -8.01 14.22 -6.22
N PRO A 44 -9.00 15.07 -5.89
CA PRO A 44 -8.91 16.02 -4.77
C PRO A 44 -8.65 15.29 -3.46
N GLY A 45 -7.73 15.85 -2.67
CA GLY A 45 -7.33 15.29 -1.38
C GLY A 45 -6.39 14.08 -1.47
N PHE A 46 -6.26 13.41 -2.61
CA PHE A 46 -5.45 12.21 -2.72
C PHE A 46 -4.00 12.54 -3.11
N GLN A 47 -3.05 11.97 -2.38
CA GLN A 47 -1.62 12.13 -2.62
C GLN A 47 -1.01 10.80 -3.04
N VAL A 48 -0.02 10.87 -3.92
CA VAL A 48 0.86 9.74 -4.25
C VAL A 48 2.29 10.12 -3.94
N GLY A 49 3.12 9.12 -3.66
CA GLY A 49 4.52 9.34 -3.34
C GLY A 49 5.27 8.03 -3.31
N CYS A 50 6.57 8.14 -3.12
CA CYS A 50 7.50 7.01 -3.17
C CYS A 50 7.27 5.99 -2.06
N VAL A 51 6.77 6.48 -0.91
CA VAL A 51 6.31 5.64 0.19
C VAL A 51 4.79 5.75 0.25
N PRO A 52 4.04 4.71 -0.18
CA PRO A 52 2.58 4.75 -0.22
C PRO A 52 1.93 5.09 1.12
N GLN A 53 2.53 4.62 2.23
CA GLN A 53 2.07 4.94 3.57
C GLN A 53 2.15 6.44 3.87
N ASN A 54 3.27 7.10 3.56
CA ASN A 54 3.46 8.53 3.83
C ASN A 54 2.50 9.37 2.97
N ALA A 55 2.36 9.02 1.69
CA ALA A 55 1.41 9.67 0.80
C ALA A 55 -0.04 9.48 1.29
N LEU A 56 -0.40 8.28 1.74
CA LEU A 56 -1.72 8.02 2.31
C LEU A 56 -1.99 8.89 3.55
N LEU A 57 -1.05 8.96 4.49
CA LEU A 57 -1.21 9.77 5.70
C LEU A 57 -1.36 11.27 5.39
N GLN A 58 -0.74 11.76 4.31
CA GLN A 58 -0.91 13.14 3.86
C GLN A 58 -2.13 13.38 2.97
N SER A 59 -2.83 12.31 2.59
CA SER A 59 -4.08 12.41 1.83
C SER A 59 -5.25 12.79 2.75
N THR A 60 -6.32 13.29 2.17
CA THR A 60 -7.61 13.58 2.83
C THR A 60 -8.72 12.74 2.19
N LEU A 61 -9.92 12.79 2.75
CA LEU A 61 -11.08 12.06 2.24
C LEU A 61 -11.96 12.91 1.31
N GLU A 62 -11.46 14.04 0.81
CA GLU A 62 -12.24 15.06 0.09
C GLU A 62 -13.08 14.47 -1.06
N CYS A 63 -12.47 13.67 -1.93
CA CYS A 63 -13.18 13.02 -3.04
C CYS A 63 -14.29 12.06 -2.56
N PHE A 64 -14.12 11.40 -1.41
CA PHE A 64 -15.14 10.48 -0.87
C PHE A 64 -16.41 11.18 -0.42
N TYR A 65 -16.36 12.49 -0.15
CA TYR A 65 -17.53 13.30 0.20
C TYR A 65 -18.13 14.02 -1.01
N ASN A 66 -17.59 13.83 -2.21
CA ASN A 66 -18.02 14.51 -3.43
C ASN A 66 -18.46 13.50 -4.49
N GLN A 67 -19.77 13.40 -4.75
CA GLN A 67 -20.33 12.44 -5.71
C GLN A 67 -19.76 12.64 -7.11
N SER A 68 -19.65 13.90 -7.57
CA SER A 68 -19.09 14.20 -8.89
C SER A 68 -17.64 13.77 -9.01
N CYS A 69 -16.85 13.84 -7.93
CA CYS A 69 -15.50 13.30 -7.93
C CYS A 69 -15.50 11.77 -8.09
N LEU A 70 -16.32 11.07 -7.31
CA LEU A 70 -16.44 9.61 -7.40
C LEU A 70 -16.91 9.15 -8.78
N ASP A 71 -17.89 9.83 -9.36
CA ASP A 71 -18.42 9.52 -10.70
C ASP A 71 -17.32 9.63 -11.77
N ILE A 72 -16.47 10.65 -11.69
CA ILE A 72 -15.31 10.80 -12.59
C ILE A 72 -14.32 9.67 -12.39
N VAL A 73 -13.96 9.34 -11.14
CA VAL A 73 -13.01 8.26 -10.84
C VAL A 73 -13.52 6.91 -11.33
N ILE A 74 -14.79 6.58 -11.09
CA ILE A 74 -15.43 5.34 -11.55
C ILE A 74 -15.40 5.27 -13.08
N THR A 75 -15.79 6.36 -13.74
CA THR A 75 -15.83 6.43 -15.21
C THR A 75 -14.45 6.22 -15.82
N LEU A 76 -13.42 6.87 -15.27
CA LEU A 76 -12.06 6.80 -15.81
C LEU A 76 -11.33 5.49 -15.46
N THR A 77 -11.69 4.83 -14.36
CA THR A 77 -11.08 3.56 -13.94
C THR A 77 -11.82 2.33 -14.46
N GLY A 78 -13.03 2.49 -15.00
CA GLY A 78 -13.87 1.37 -15.44
C GLY A 78 -14.42 0.52 -14.29
N ALA A 79 -14.52 1.09 -13.08
CA ALA A 79 -15.04 0.36 -11.93
C ALA A 79 -16.51 -0.04 -12.14
N LEU A 80 -16.84 -1.33 -11.98
CA LEU A 80 -18.18 -1.87 -12.24
C LEU A 80 -19.18 -1.64 -11.09
N ARG A 81 -18.83 -0.85 -10.08
CA ARG A 81 -19.64 -0.67 -8.87
C ARG A 81 -20.04 0.79 -8.73
N THR A 82 -21.30 1.01 -8.36
CA THR A 82 -21.79 2.30 -7.92
C THR A 82 -21.22 2.60 -6.53
N VAL A 83 -20.54 3.74 -6.40
CA VAL A 83 -20.07 4.26 -5.11
C VAL A 83 -20.82 5.55 -4.84
N PHE A 84 -21.34 5.68 -3.64
CA PHE A 84 -22.03 6.88 -3.19
C PHE A 84 -21.13 7.69 -2.28
N ALA A 85 -21.19 9.01 -2.43
CA ALA A 85 -20.47 9.92 -1.57
C ALA A 85 -20.92 9.77 -0.12
N LEU A 86 -19.95 9.91 0.78
CA LEU A 86 -20.18 9.97 2.21
C LEU A 86 -21.02 11.21 2.53
N ASN A 87 -22.04 11.04 3.37
CA ASN A 87 -22.95 12.12 3.73
C ASN A 87 -22.41 12.89 4.94
N ILE A 88 -22.00 14.16 4.74
CA ILE A 88 -21.57 15.08 5.81
C ILE A 88 -22.69 15.29 6.85
N SER A 89 -23.94 15.31 6.39
CA SER A 89 -25.13 15.69 7.19
C SER A 89 -25.46 14.69 8.30
N ASN A 90 -25.09 13.41 8.13
CA ASN A 90 -25.43 12.34 9.07
C ASN A 90 -24.24 11.89 9.94
N SER A 91 -23.05 12.48 9.75
CA SER A 91 -21.87 12.12 10.51
C SER A 91 -21.59 13.14 11.62
N ILE A 92 -21.77 12.74 12.88
CA ILE A 92 -21.20 13.40 14.08
C ILE A 92 -19.67 13.15 14.10
N SER A 93 -19.03 13.22 12.93
CA SER A 93 -17.60 13.00 12.79
C SER A 93 -16.90 14.29 13.18
N ARG A 94 -15.97 14.19 14.13
CA ARG A 94 -15.04 15.29 14.45
C ARG A 94 -14.07 15.60 13.29
N PHE A 95 -14.00 14.72 12.29
CA PHE A 95 -13.12 14.85 11.15
C PHE A 95 -13.92 15.24 9.91
N GLY A 96 -13.48 16.33 9.28
CA GLY A 96 -14.05 16.82 8.04
C GLY A 96 -13.40 16.19 6.80
N PRO A 97 -13.91 16.49 5.60
CA PRO A 97 -13.38 15.98 4.34
C PRO A 97 -11.92 16.39 4.07
N THR A 98 -11.49 17.51 4.64
CA THR A 98 -10.14 18.08 4.47
C THR A 98 -9.17 17.66 5.58
N THR A 99 -9.63 16.90 6.59
CA THR A 99 -8.75 16.35 7.60
C THR A 99 -7.85 15.29 6.96
N THR A 100 -6.56 15.30 7.29
CA THR A 100 -5.64 14.30 6.76
C THR A 100 -5.91 12.94 7.36
N ILE A 101 -5.65 11.88 6.61
CA ILE A 101 -5.74 10.51 7.11
C ILE A 101 -4.76 10.32 8.26
N GLY A 102 -3.59 10.97 8.22
CA GLY A 102 -2.63 11.02 9.33
C GLY A 102 -3.26 11.53 10.62
N ASP A 103 -3.90 12.71 10.58
CA ASP A 103 -4.59 13.26 11.76
C ASP A 103 -5.70 12.32 12.26
N ILE A 104 -6.41 11.66 11.36
CA ILE A 104 -7.44 10.67 11.72
C ILE A 104 -6.78 9.48 12.45
N PHE A 105 -5.67 8.95 11.92
CA PHE A 105 -4.92 7.83 12.50
C PHE A 105 -4.32 8.18 13.87
N ASP A 106 -3.72 9.35 14.00
CA ASP A 106 -3.10 9.82 15.25
C ASP A 106 -4.14 9.94 16.37
N ASN A 107 -5.37 10.27 16.02
CA ASN A 107 -6.49 10.35 16.97
C ASN A 107 -7.33 9.05 17.03
N LEU A 108 -7.00 8.02 16.24
CA LEU A 108 -7.57 6.66 16.34
C LEU A 108 -6.79 5.81 17.33
N MET A 109 -5.48 6.06 17.48
CA MET A 109 -4.68 5.40 18.50
C MET A 109 -5.18 5.84 19.87
N LEU A 110 -5.70 4.90 20.65
CA LEU A 110 -6.04 5.13 22.05
C LEU A 110 -4.79 5.65 22.76
N GLU A 111 -4.87 6.82 23.40
CA GLU A 111 -3.79 7.47 24.15
C GLU A 111 -3.14 6.53 25.19
N SER A 112 -3.82 5.45 25.57
CA SER A 112 -3.29 4.37 26.39
C SER A 112 -3.83 2.98 26.00
N CYS A 113 -3.21 2.33 25.02
CA CYS A 113 -3.38 0.88 24.81
C CYS A 113 -2.57 0.10 25.87
N ARG A 114 -3.21 -0.28 26.99
CA ARG A 114 -2.60 -1.20 27.97
C ARG A 114 -2.78 -2.67 27.55
N PHE A 115 -2.15 -3.08 26.45
CA PHE A 115 -2.02 -4.51 26.17
C PHE A 115 -0.88 -5.09 27.03
N SER A 116 -1.21 -5.54 28.24
CA SER A 116 -0.35 -6.44 29.01
C SER A 116 -0.81 -7.88 28.77
N ILE A 117 -0.67 -8.37 27.53
CA ILE A 117 -0.88 -9.78 27.22
C ILE A 117 0.51 -10.42 27.02
N PRO A 118 0.88 -11.43 27.82
CA PRO A 118 2.16 -12.13 27.66
C PRO A 118 2.27 -12.73 26.26
N ARG A 119 3.48 -12.71 25.68
CA ARG A 119 3.76 -13.22 24.33
C ARG A 119 3.30 -14.67 24.11
N SER A 120 3.34 -15.49 25.16
CA SER A 120 2.90 -16.88 25.15
C SER A 120 1.40 -17.06 24.90
N THR A 121 0.58 -16.04 25.14
CA THR A 121 -0.89 -16.17 25.07
C THR A 121 -1.44 -15.86 23.68
N PHE A 122 -0.80 -14.98 22.91
CA PHE A 122 -1.33 -14.54 21.62
C PHE A 122 -0.72 -15.27 20.41
N MET A 123 0.43 -15.93 20.58
CA MET A 123 1.10 -16.64 19.48
C MET A 123 1.81 -17.88 20.01
N HIS A 124 1.21 -19.05 19.80
CA HIS A 124 1.84 -20.35 19.98
C HIS A 124 2.07 -20.97 18.60
N TYR A 125 3.32 -21.31 18.29
CA TYR A 125 3.67 -22.01 17.06
C TYR A 125 4.19 -23.40 17.42
N GLU A 126 3.54 -24.44 16.93
CA GLU A 126 4.08 -25.80 16.98
C GLU A 126 4.61 -26.16 15.60
N VAL A 127 5.93 -26.31 15.51
CA VAL A 127 6.56 -26.76 14.29
C VAL A 127 6.41 -28.28 14.21
N GLN A 128 5.54 -28.73 13.31
CA GLN A 128 5.41 -30.14 12.95
C GLN A 128 6.30 -30.41 11.73
N PHE A 129 7.40 -31.12 11.94
CA PHE A 129 8.28 -31.52 10.86
C PHE A 129 7.67 -32.69 10.08
N HIS A 130 7.85 -32.69 8.76
CA HIS A 130 7.46 -33.82 7.92
C HIS A 130 8.18 -35.10 8.41
N PRO A 131 7.54 -36.29 8.44
CA PRO A 131 8.13 -37.51 8.99
C PRO A 131 9.51 -37.86 8.44
N PHE A 132 9.76 -37.55 7.16
CA PHE A 132 11.07 -37.70 6.53
C PHE A 132 12.18 -36.89 7.23
N CYS A 133 11.88 -35.65 7.65
CA CYS A 133 12.79 -34.77 8.39
C CYS A 133 12.96 -35.17 9.87
N THR A 134 12.14 -36.10 10.36
CA THR A 134 12.28 -36.68 11.71
C THR A 134 13.07 -38.00 11.72
N SER A 135 13.44 -38.51 10.54
CA SER A 135 14.28 -39.70 10.43
C SER A 135 15.67 -39.43 11.02
N SER A 136 16.26 -40.43 11.69
CA SER A 136 17.65 -40.34 12.18
C SER A 136 18.64 -40.06 11.05
N PHE A 137 18.34 -40.52 9.82
CA PHE A 137 19.17 -40.27 8.64
C PHE A 137 19.38 -38.78 8.34
N ILE A 138 18.33 -37.96 8.42
CA ILE A 138 18.43 -36.50 8.21
C ILE A 138 18.99 -35.79 9.46
N ARG A 139 18.61 -36.26 10.65
CA ARG A 139 18.97 -35.64 11.93
C ARG A 139 20.44 -35.80 12.30
N ASP A 140 21.08 -36.91 11.91
CA ASP A 140 22.45 -37.25 12.32
C ASP A 140 23.51 -36.75 11.32
N GLU A 141 23.18 -35.82 10.42
CA GLU A 141 24.04 -35.19 9.38
C GLU A 141 24.78 -36.15 8.42
N LEU A 142 24.60 -37.46 8.55
CA LEU A 142 25.22 -38.51 7.72
C LEU A 142 24.92 -38.35 6.22
N TRP A 143 23.78 -37.76 5.88
CA TRP A 143 23.37 -37.50 4.50
C TRP A 143 24.26 -36.49 3.78
N LEU A 144 24.84 -35.51 4.49
CA LEU A 144 25.78 -34.55 3.91
C LEU A 144 27.07 -35.24 3.46
N GLN A 145 27.56 -36.22 4.24
CA GLN A 145 28.75 -37.00 3.88
C GLN A 145 28.50 -37.87 2.63
N TYR A 146 27.33 -38.49 2.53
CA TYR A 146 26.94 -39.30 1.38
C TYR A 146 26.91 -38.48 0.09
N TRP A 147 26.37 -37.26 0.14
CA TRP A 147 26.29 -36.36 -1.02
C TRP A 147 27.66 -35.79 -1.43
N THR A 148 28.57 -35.54 -0.49
CA THR A 148 29.93 -35.08 -0.84
C THR A 148 30.79 -36.14 -1.52
N MET A 149 30.44 -37.42 -1.40
CA MET A 149 31.19 -38.52 -2.03
C MET A 149 30.75 -38.80 -3.48
N GLU A 150 29.51 -38.46 -3.87
CA GLU A 150 29.05 -38.64 -5.27
C GLU A 150 29.45 -37.50 -6.22
N PHE A 151 29.89 -36.34 -5.70
CA PHE A 151 30.32 -35.19 -6.52
C PHE A 151 31.85 -35.05 -6.69
N LEU A 152 32.64 -36.00 -6.18
CA LEU A 152 34.10 -36.05 -6.35
C LEU A 152 34.57 -37.31 -7.10
N ASN A 153 33.85 -37.71 -8.15
CA ASN A 153 34.35 -38.64 -9.17
C ASN A 153 33.87 -38.23 -10.57
#